data_AF-A0A8T4PVJ5-F1
#
_entry.id   AF-A0A8T4PVJ5-F1
#
_cell.length_a   1.000
_cell.length_b   1.000
_cell.length_c   1.000
_cell.angle_alpha   90.00
_cell.angle_beta   90.00
_cell.angle_gamma   90.00
#
_symmetry.space_group_name_H-M   'P 1'
#
loop_
_entity.id
_entity.type
_entity.pdbx_description
1 polymer ?
#
loop_
_entity_poly.entity_id
_entity_poly.type
_entity_poly.pdbx_seq_one_letter_code
_entity_poly.pdbx_strand_id
1 'polypeptide(L)'
;METVFDDLVKALGQKDENYVFGASKGHDSQQADFFFSRYYKKKRKKGFGTKIIFNEDMRSNQARTAIFKEAPNQCRFLHQETYAEINTYKNIVLFVMLFRKPIVIRIKSEEAAQSFRSYFESLWKQASSK
;
A
#
# COMPACT_ATOMS: atom_id res chain seq x y z
N MET A 1 -1.77 -2.97 -13.59
CA MET A 1 -1.68 -3.05 -12.12
C MET A 1 -1.62 -4.49 -11.61
N GLU A 2 -2.52 -5.38 -12.06
CA GLU A 2 -2.63 -6.77 -11.56
C GLU A 2 -1.32 -7.56 -11.60
N THR A 3 -0.58 -7.54 -12.71
CA THR A 3 0.71 -8.24 -12.83
C THR A 3 1.70 -7.88 -11.72
N VAL A 4 1.83 -6.59 -11.38
CA VAL A 4 2.81 -6.12 -10.41
C VAL A 4 2.43 -6.49 -8.98
N PHE A 5 1.15 -6.46 -8.64
CA PHE A 5 0.68 -6.88 -7.31
C PHE A 5 0.68 -8.41 -7.16
N ASP A 6 0.50 -9.16 -8.25
CA ASP A 6 0.65 -10.61 -8.23
C ASP A 6 2.11 -11.01 -8.00
N ASP A 7 3.06 -10.28 -8.61
CA ASP A 7 4.49 -10.43 -8.32
C ASP A 7 4.82 -10.13 -6.85
N LEU A 8 4.24 -9.06 -6.28
CA LEU A 8 4.39 -8.73 -4.86
C LEU A 8 3.93 -9.90 -3.98
N VAL A 9 2.73 -10.45 -4.22
CA VAL A 9 2.21 -11.58 -3.43
C VAL A 9 3.09 -12.83 -3.58
N LYS A 10 3.62 -13.09 -4.77
CA LYS A 10 4.55 -14.22 -4.99
C LYS A 10 5.85 -14.02 -4.22
N ALA A 11 6.36 -12.79 -4.19
CA ALA A 11 7.65 -12.45 -3.60
C ALA A 11 7.66 -12.48 -2.06
N LEU A 12 6.58 -12.09 -1.39
CA LEU A 12 6.54 -11.95 0.08
C LEU A 12 6.07 -13.22 0.80
N GLY A 13 6.76 -13.61 1.87
CA GLY A 13 6.37 -14.67 2.81
C GLY A 13 5.74 -14.12 4.10
N GLN A 14 5.29 -15.01 5.00
CA GLN A 14 4.60 -14.63 6.25
C GLN A 14 5.41 -13.71 7.18
N LYS A 15 6.75 -13.80 7.12
CA LYS A 15 7.67 -12.97 7.92
C LYS A 15 8.09 -11.69 7.22
N ASP A 16 7.72 -11.50 5.95
CA ASP A 16 8.06 -10.29 5.20
C ASP A 16 7.05 -9.17 5.50
N GLU A 17 7.51 -7.92 5.38
CA GLU A 17 6.69 -6.72 5.50
C GLU A 17 6.68 -5.93 4.18
N ASN A 18 5.54 -5.30 3.90
CA ASN A 18 5.37 -4.30 2.85
C ASN A 18 5.04 -2.95 3.48
N TYR A 19 5.65 -1.86 3.00
CA TYR A 19 5.45 -0.51 3.53
C TYR A 19 4.77 0.33 2.46
N VAL A 20 3.67 0.97 2.81
CA VAL A 20 2.82 1.72 1.88
C VAL A 20 2.53 3.11 2.42
N PHE A 21 2.62 4.15 1.58
CA PHE A 21 2.17 5.49 1.95
C PHE A 21 1.53 6.22 0.77
N GLY A 22 0.58 7.12 1.06
CA GLY A 22 -0.20 7.84 0.06
C GLY A 22 -1.44 7.09 -0.44
N ALA A 23 -1.80 5.97 0.20
CA ALA A 23 -2.90 5.13 -0.25
C ALA A 23 -4.25 5.86 -0.10
N SER A 24 -4.92 6.14 -1.22
CA SER A 24 -6.18 6.87 -1.27
C SER A 24 -7.31 6.07 -1.94
N LYS A 25 -8.50 6.67 -2.03
CA LYS A 25 -9.61 6.09 -2.79
C LYS A 25 -9.27 5.93 -4.26
N GLY A 26 -8.34 6.72 -4.79
CA GLY A 26 -8.07 6.84 -6.22
C GLY A 26 -9.13 7.70 -6.92
N HIS A 27 -8.86 8.07 -8.16
CA HIS A 27 -9.79 8.88 -8.96
C HIS A 27 -11.07 8.11 -9.31
N ASP A 28 -10.99 6.79 -9.53
CA ASP A 28 -12.14 5.90 -9.67
C ASP A 28 -12.15 4.91 -8.50
N SER A 29 -12.91 5.27 -7.46
CA SER A 29 -12.94 4.48 -6.22
C SER A 29 -13.56 3.11 -6.40
N GLN A 30 -14.57 2.95 -7.28
CA GLN A 30 -15.20 1.65 -7.48
C GLN A 30 -14.25 0.67 -8.16
N GLN A 31 -13.53 1.13 -9.19
CA GLN A 31 -12.53 0.31 -9.87
C GLN A 31 -11.38 -0.06 -8.92
N ALA A 32 -10.89 0.90 -8.13
CA ALA A 32 -9.84 0.65 -7.15
C ALA A 32 -10.30 -0.36 -6.08
N ASP A 33 -11.50 -0.19 -5.53
CA ASP A 33 -12.05 -1.07 -4.50
C ASP A 33 -12.25 -2.50 -5.01
N PHE A 34 -12.74 -2.66 -6.24
CA PHE A 34 -12.85 -3.98 -6.88
C PHE A 34 -11.48 -4.66 -7.00
N PHE A 35 -10.47 -3.93 -7.49
CA PHE A 35 -9.10 -4.44 -7.61
C PHE A 35 -8.52 -4.85 -6.26
N PHE A 36 -8.53 -3.95 -5.27
CA PHE A 36 -7.93 -4.20 -3.96
C PHE A 36 -8.66 -5.30 -3.20
N SER A 37 -9.97 -5.47 -3.38
CA SER A 37 -10.71 -6.59 -2.77
C SER A 37 -10.16 -7.96 -3.22
N ARG A 38 -9.77 -8.10 -4.49
CA ARG A 38 -9.16 -9.32 -5.04
C ARG A 38 -7.74 -9.50 -4.54
N TYR A 39 -6.93 -8.44 -4.57
CA TYR A 39 -5.58 -8.47 -4.03
C TYR A 39 -5.55 -8.84 -2.54
N TYR A 40 -6.43 -8.28 -1.72
CA TYR A 40 -6.50 -8.58 -0.28
C TYR A 40 -6.88 -10.03 0.01
N LYS A 41 -7.67 -10.69 -0.85
CA LYS A 41 -7.91 -12.14 -0.77
C LYS A 41 -6.61 -12.93 -0.99
N LYS A 42 -5.79 -12.55 -1.98
CA LYS A 42 -4.48 -13.18 -2.25
C LYS A 42 -3.50 -12.92 -1.09
N LYS A 43 -3.43 -11.67 -0.60
CA LYS A 43 -2.63 -11.27 0.56
C LYS A 43 -2.95 -12.07 1.82
N ARG A 44 -4.24 -12.20 2.18
CA ARG A 44 -4.68 -12.96 3.36
C ARG A 44 -4.18 -14.40 3.35
N LYS A 45 -4.23 -15.06 2.20
CA LYS A 45 -3.72 -16.42 2.04
C LYS A 45 -2.20 -16.52 2.21
N LYS A 46 -1.46 -15.48 1.82
CA LYS A 46 0.01 -15.45 1.89
C LYS A 46 0.53 -15.07 3.28
N GLY A 47 -0.20 -14.21 4.00
CA GLY A 47 0.04 -13.90 5.41
C GLY A 47 1.15 -12.89 5.70
N PHE A 48 1.70 -12.18 4.70
CA PHE A 48 2.70 -11.14 4.93
C PHE A 48 2.10 -9.89 5.61
N GLY A 49 2.93 -9.22 6.41
CA GLY A 49 2.58 -7.98 7.11
C GLY A 49 2.55 -6.77 6.20
N THR A 50 1.72 -5.78 6.52
CA THR A 50 1.73 -4.50 5.81
C THR A 50 1.54 -3.35 6.78
N LYS A 51 2.45 -2.38 6.72
CA LYS A 51 2.30 -1.09 7.39
C LYS A 51 1.92 -0.06 6.34
N ILE A 52 0.72 0.50 6.47
CA ILE A 52 0.12 1.37 5.46
C ILE A 52 -0.27 2.72 6.06
N ILE A 53 0.14 3.80 5.40
CA ILE A 53 -0.34 5.16 5.64
C ILE A 53 -1.38 5.46 4.57
N PHE A 54 -2.62 5.54 5.02
CA PHE A 54 -3.74 5.98 4.21
C PHE A 54 -3.83 7.50 4.20
N ASN A 55 -4.37 8.05 3.12
CA ASN A 55 -4.84 9.43 3.08
C ASN A 55 -6.13 9.57 3.89
N GLU A 56 -6.45 10.80 4.29
CA GLU A 56 -7.60 11.12 5.14
C GLU A 56 -8.94 10.68 4.52
N ASP A 57 -9.03 10.73 3.19
CA ASP A 57 -10.21 10.32 2.42
C ASP A 57 -10.60 8.85 2.65
N MET A 58 -9.65 7.99 3.02
CA MET A 58 -9.86 6.56 3.24
C MET A 58 -10.49 6.21 4.58
N ARG A 59 -10.59 7.15 5.54
CA ARG A 59 -11.18 6.86 6.88
C ARG A 59 -12.59 6.31 6.81
N SER A 60 -13.38 6.80 5.86
CA SER A 60 -14.75 6.36 5.62
C SER A 60 -14.85 5.02 4.86
N ASN A 61 -13.76 4.54 4.23
CA ASN A 61 -13.77 3.31 3.45
C ASN A 61 -13.36 2.10 4.31
N GLN A 62 -14.32 1.61 5.12
CA GLN A 62 -14.09 0.46 5.99
C GLN A 62 -13.76 -0.83 5.19
N ALA A 63 -14.36 -0.99 4.01
CA ALA A 63 -14.14 -2.17 3.17
C ALA A 63 -12.66 -2.32 2.76
N ARG A 64 -11.96 -1.21 2.48
CA ARG A 64 -10.53 -1.24 2.14
C ARG A 64 -9.59 -1.21 3.34
N THR A 65 -10.00 -0.63 4.46
CA THR A 65 -9.11 -0.42 5.62
C THR A 65 -9.18 -1.54 6.66
N ALA A 66 -10.28 -2.30 6.74
CA ALA A 66 -10.53 -3.26 7.82
C ALA A 66 -9.41 -4.30 8.00
N ILE A 67 -8.87 -4.85 6.91
CA ILE A 67 -7.78 -5.85 6.97
C ILE A 67 -6.51 -5.33 7.66
N PHE A 68 -6.30 -4.01 7.69
CA PHE A 68 -5.11 -3.40 8.26
C PHE A 68 -5.23 -3.06 9.75
N LYS A 69 -6.39 -3.33 10.36
CA LYS A 69 -6.63 -3.16 11.79
C LYS A 69 -6.17 -4.37 12.62
N GLU A 70 -5.80 -5.47 11.97
CA GLU A 70 -5.43 -6.74 12.60
C GLU A 70 -3.99 -7.13 12.27
N ALA A 71 -3.29 -7.75 13.22
CA ALA A 71 -1.95 -8.29 13.01
C ALA A 71 -1.94 -9.34 11.88
N PRO A 72 -0.87 -9.42 11.06
CA PRO A 72 0.40 -8.68 11.15
C PRO A 72 0.37 -7.30 10.47
N ASN A 73 -0.81 -6.74 10.20
CA ASN A 73 -0.94 -5.44 9.56
C ASN A 73 -1.04 -4.30 10.56
N GLN A 74 -0.72 -3.10 10.09
CA GLN A 74 -0.89 -1.86 10.83
C GLN A 74 -1.31 -0.76 9.85
N CYS A 75 -2.23 0.10 10.25
CA CYS A 75 -2.56 1.30 9.49
C CYS A 75 -2.43 2.57 10.31
N ARG A 76 -2.06 3.65 9.63
CA ARG A 76 -2.15 5.04 10.10
C ARG A 76 -2.76 5.91 9.00
N PHE A 77 -3.12 7.13 9.35
CA PHE A 77 -3.70 8.12 8.46
C PHE A 77 -2.88 9.40 8.49
N LEU A 78 -2.77 10.05 7.33
CA LEU A 78 -2.13 11.35 7.17
C LEU A 78 -3.08 12.29 6.44
N HIS A 79 -3.13 13.55 6.86
CA HIS A 79 -3.90 14.60 6.18
C HIS A 79 -3.20 15.01 4.88
N GLN A 80 -3.41 14.20 3.84
CA GLN A 80 -2.86 14.39 2.51
C GLN A 80 -3.91 14.01 1.46
N GLU A 81 -3.95 14.76 0.35
CA GLU A 81 -4.77 14.46 -0.80
C GLU A 81 -3.88 14.19 -2.01
N THR A 82 -3.76 12.91 -2.39
CA THR A 82 -3.03 12.46 -3.57
C THR A 82 -3.63 11.17 -4.12
N TYR A 83 -3.45 10.93 -5.42
CA TYR A 83 -3.76 9.63 -6.05
C TYR A 83 -2.50 8.81 -6.31
N ALA A 84 -1.34 9.28 -5.87
CA ALA A 84 -0.08 8.55 -5.94
C ALA A 84 0.22 7.90 -4.59
N GLU A 85 0.44 6.59 -4.61
CA GLU A 85 0.93 5.81 -3.49
C GLU A 85 2.30 5.21 -3.83
N ILE A 86 3.09 4.96 -2.80
CA ILE A 86 4.37 4.27 -2.91
C ILE A 86 4.32 3.02 -2.05
N ASN A 87 4.64 1.86 -2.65
CA ASN A 87 4.84 0.60 -1.94
C ASN A 87 6.32 0.23 -2.01
N THR A 88 6.96 -0.05 -0.89
CA THR A 88 8.33 -0.57 -0.85
C THR A 88 8.37 -1.90 -0.09
N TYR A 89 9.03 -2.89 -0.69
CA TYR A 89 9.22 -4.22 -0.12
C TYR A 89 10.47 -4.87 -0.72
N LYS A 90 11.23 -5.61 0.10
CA LYS A 90 12.54 -6.16 -0.32
C LYS A 90 13.36 -5.07 -1.02
N ASN A 91 13.83 -5.32 -2.25
CA ASN A 91 14.55 -4.36 -3.09
C ASN A 91 13.67 -3.74 -4.19
N ILE A 92 12.35 -3.65 -3.96
CA ILE A 92 11.39 -3.17 -4.96
C ILE A 92 10.66 -1.94 -4.43
N VAL A 93 10.50 -0.94 -5.29
CA VAL A 93 9.64 0.21 -5.11
C VAL A 93 8.58 0.21 -6.20
N LEU A 94 7.33 0.40 -5.83
CA LEU A 94 6.22 0.63 -6.73
C LEU A 94 5.72 2.05 -6.53
N PHE A 95 5.67 2.83 -7.61
CA PHE A 95 4.85 4.02 -7.67
C PHE A 95 3.54 3.63 -8.32
N VAL A 96 2.44 3.75 -7.59
CA VAL A 96 1.11 3.41 -8.09
C VAL A 96 0.30 4.70 -8.13
N MET A 97 -0.14 5.07 -9.32
CA MET A 97 -0.97 6.24 -9.55
C MET A 97 -2.37 5.76 -9.91
N LEU A 98 -3.31 5.91 -8.97
CA LEU A 98 -4.72 5.53 -9.12
C LEU A 98 -5.52 6.61 -9.87
N PHE A 99 -5.00 7.05 -11.01
CA PHE A 99 -5.71 7.96 -11.91
C PHE A 99 -6.82 7.22 -12.68
N ARG A 100 -7.63 7.95 -13.47
CA ARG A 100 -8.65 7.35 -14.36
C ARG A 100 -8.10 6.22 -15.24
N LYS A 101 -6.85 6.38 -15.68
CA LYS A 101 -6.05 5.31 -16.27
C LYS A 101 -4.90 5.02 -15.30
N PRO A 102 -4.96 3.93 -14.53
CA PRO A 102 -3.95 3.68 -13.52
C PRO A 102 -2.57 3.41 -14.11
N ILE A 103 -1.54 3.98 -13.51
CA ILE A 103 -0.14 3.80 -13.92
C ILE A 103 0.61 3.14 -12.77
N VAL A 104 1.45 2.17 -13.06
CA VAL A 104 2.37 1.59 -12.08
C VAL A 104 3.78 1.61 -12.64
N ILE A 105 4.71 2.22 -11.92
CA ILE A 105 6.15 2.17 -12.21
C ILE A 105 6.78 1.25 -11.16
N ARG A 106 7.51 0.24 -11.62
CA ARG A 106 8.25 -0.69 -10.75
C ARG A 106 9.74 -0.42 -10.91
N ILE A 107 10.41 -0.18 -9.79
CA ILE A 107 11.86 -0.07 -9.70
C ILE A 107 12.38 -1.25 -8.88
N LYS A 108 13.41 -1.93 -9.38
CA LYS A 108 14.14 -2.97 -8.64
C LYS A 108 15.54 -2.44 -8.31
N SER A 109 15.70 -1.91 -7.11
CA SER A 109 16.96 -1.36 -6.59
C SER A 109 16.91 -1.37 -5.07
N GLU A 110 17.94 -1.95 -4.44
CA GLU A 110 18.08 -1.97 -2.98
C GLU A 110 18.22 -0.54 -2.43
N GLU A 111 19.06 0.28 -3.07
CA GLU A 111 19.29 1.68 -2.69
C GLU A 111 17.98 2.49 -2.73
N ALA A 112 17.20 2.34 -3.79
CA ALA A 112 15.90 3.01 -3.90
C ALA A 112 14.93 2.51 -2.83
N ALA A 113 14.83 1.20 -2.61
CA ALA A 113 13.92 0.61 -1.63
C ALA A 113 14.23 1.08 -0.21
N GLN A 114 15.51 1.15 0.16
CA GLN A 114 15.97 1.67 1.45
C GLN A 114 15.67 3.16 1.60
N SER A 115 15.92 3.97 0.56
CA SER A 115 15.64 5.40 0.57
C SER A 115 14.13 5.68 0.78
N PHE A 116 13.26 5.03 0.01
CA PHE A 116 11.80 5.18 0.17
C PHE A 116 11.27 4.59 1.47
N ARG A 117 11.95 3.60 2.04
CA ARG A 117 11.62 3.11 3.39
C ARG A 117 11.95 4.15 4.46
N SER A 118 13.07 4.87 4.35
CA SER A 118 13.37 5.99 5.24
C SER A 118 12.34 7.13 5.15
N TYR A 119 11.83 7.42 3.95
CA TYR A 119 10.70 8.34 3.77
C TYR A 119 9.45 7.82 4.47
N PHE A 120 9.10 6.55 4.27
CA PHE A 120 7.96 5.94 4.96
C PHE A 120 8.09 6.07 6.48
N GLU A 121 9.25 5.75 7.08
CA GLU A 121 9.44 5.83 8.54
C GLU A 121 9.28 7.26 9.08
N SER A 122 9.72 8.26 8.31
CA SER A 122 9.53 9.68 8.65
C SER A 122 8.05 10.09 8.62
N LEU A 123 7.31 9.64 7.61
CA LEU A 123 5.86 9.88 7.50
C LEU A 123 5.09 9.09 8.56
N TRP A 124 5.53 7.87 8.88
CA TRP A 124 4.88 7.00 9.86
C TRP A 124 4.83 7.67 11.23
N LYS A 125 5.90 8.34 11.64
CA LYS A 125 5.98 9.10 12.91
C LYS A 125 5.00 10.28 12.97
N GLN A 126 4.66 10.87 11.83
CA GLN A 126 3.72 12.00 11.72
C GLN A 126 2.27 11.54 11.58
N ALA A 127 2.05 10.36 11.03
CA ALA A 127 0.72 9.80 10.80
C ALA A 127 0.05 9.35 12.10
N SER A 128 -1.26 9.50 12.18
CA SER A 128 -2.09 9.14 13.34
C SER A 128 -2.68 7.73 13.19
N SER A 129 -2.72 6.96 14.27
CA SER A 129 -3.46 5.70 14.36
C SER A 129 -4.95 5.89 14.69
N LYS A 130 -5.34 7.08 15.16
CA LYS A 130 -6.75 7.50 15.33
C LYS A 130 -7.26 8.20 14.10
#